data_AF-A0A8T5HMN8-F1
#
_entry.id   AF-A0A8T5HMN8-F1
#
_cell.length_a   1.000
_cell.length_b   1.000
_cell.length_c   1.000
_cell.angle_alpha   90.00
_cell.angle_beta   90.00
_cell.angle_gamma   90.00
#
_symmetry.space_group_name_H-M   'P 1'
#
loop_
_entity.id
_entity.type
_entity.pdbx_description
1 polymer ?
#
loop_
_entity_poly.entity_id
_entity_poly.type
_entity_poly.pdbx_seq_one_letter_code
_entity_poly.pdbx_strand_id
1 'polypeptide(L)'
;MTNYAAKAANRVALNRSLLSVAFGILFLMITLKEELLLQKILSFQLVLSIPLFITSIMAYSKIGYRPRVRRWNNIGWITFLLGYTFLINIIGIIVGKLSGKGIALLLFGVSWILATIYSAVDISYDKKTINERLVKEGLFILIQVLGGVLVVLGFY
;
A
#
# COMPACT_ATOMS: atom_id res chain seq x y z
N MET A 1 22.44 17.65 5.98
CA MET A 1 21.87 16.42 6.61
C MET A 1 20.39 16.55 7.00
N THR A 2 19.85 17.77 7.13
CA THR A 2 18.47 18.06 7.57
C THR A 2 17.37 17.50 6.65
N ASN A 3 17.53 17.53 5.32
CA ASN A 3 16.50 17.08 4.38
C ASN A 3 16.24 15.55 4.40
N TYR A 4 17.26 14.72 4.66
CA TYR A 4 17.08 13.26 4.69
C TYR A 4 16.33 12.79 5.93
N ALA A 5 16.66 13.38 7.09
CA ALA A 5 15.98 13.09 8.34
C ALA A 5 14.50 13.52 8.29
N ALA A 6 14.21 14.71 7.76
CA ALA A 6 12.85 15.20 7.59
C ALA A 6 12.03 14.30 6.64
N LYS A 7 12.60 13.93 5.49
CA LYS A 7 11.94 13.00 4.55
C LYS A 7 11.67 11.63 5.18
N ALA A 8 12.64 11.09 5.93
CA ALA A 8 12.48 9.83 6.63
C ALA A 8 11.40 9.90 7.72
N ALA A 9 11.36 10.99 8.51
CA ALA A 9 10.35 11.22 9.53
C ALA A 9 8.94 11.27 8.94
N ASN A 10 8.75 11.97 7.81
CA ASN A 10 7.45 12.01 7.11
C ASN A 10 7.00 10.61 6.65
N ARG A 11 7.93 9.77 6.15
CA ARG A 11 7.62 8.39 5.76
C ARG A 11 7.23 7.54 6.96
N VAL A 12 7.93 7.68 8.09
CA VAL A 12 7.57 7.00 9.34
C VAL A 12 6.19 7.41 9.82
N ALA A 13 5.87 8.71 9.81
CA ALA A 13 4.57 9.22 10.23
C ALA A 13 3.45 8.66 9.34
N LEU A 14 3.60 8.71 8.02
CA LEU A 14 2.62 8.18 7.07
C LEU A 14 2.39 6.67 7.29
N ASN A 15 3.46 5.89 7.45
CA ASN A 15 3.34 4.46 7.69
C ASN A 15 2.67 4.13 9.03
N ARG A 16 2.90 4.96 10.07
CA ARG A 16 2.20 4.82 11.35
C ARG A 16 0.70 5.06 11.19
N SER A 17 0.30 6.09 10.45
CA SER A 17 -1.11 6.35 10.16
C SER A 17 -1.77 5.18 9.42
N LEU A 18 -1.10 4.63 8.40
CA LEU A 18 -1.62 3.47 7.67
C LEU A 18 -1.66 2.19 8.51
N LEU A 19 -0.69 2.00 9.40
CA LEU A 19 -0.69 0.91 10.37
C LEU A 19 -1.89 1.01 11.32
N SER A 20 -2.20 2.22 11.81
CA SER A 20 -3.41 2.47 12.61
C SER A 20 -4.69 2.17 11.81
N VAL A 21 -4.74 2.52 10.52
CA VAL A 21 -5.87 2.15 9.64
C VAL A 21 -5.97 0.64 9.49
N ALA A 22 -4.85 -0.08 9.30
CA ALA A 22 -4.85 -1.54 9.21
C ALA A 22 -5.39 -2.20 10.49
N PHE A 23 -4.97 -1.73 11.67
CA PHE A 23 -5.53 -2.19 12.94
C PHE A 23 -7.01 -1.83 13.11
N GLY A 24 -7.42 -0.64 12.66
CA GLY A 24 -8.82 -0.22 12.67
C GLY A 24 -9.70 -1.13 11.82
N ILE A 25 -9.26 -1.47 10.60
CA ILE A 25 -9.96 -2.42 9.73
C ILE A 25 -10.02 -3.80 10.39
N LEU A 26 -8.91 -4.30 10.93
CA LEU A 26 -8.88 -5.59 11.62
C LEU A 26 -9.85 -5.64 12.80
N PHE A 27 -9.87 -4.60 13.63
CA PHE A 27 -10.80 -4.50 14.75
C PHE A 27 -12.25 -4.49 14.27
N LEU A 28 -12.59 -3.64 13.29
CA LEU A 28 -13.94 -3.59 12.73
C LEU A 28 -14.38 -4.92 12.12
N MET A 29 -13.47 -5.64 11.45
CA MET A 29 -13.78 -6.95 10.88
C MET A 29 -14.06 -8.00 11.94
N ILE A 30 -13.25 -8.06 13.00
CA ILE A 30 -13.46 -8.99 14.12
C ILE A 30 -14.78 -8.67 14.82
N THR A 31 -15.10 -7.39 15.04
CA THR A 31 -16.29 -7.02 15.81
C THR A 31 -17.59 -7.04 15.02
N LEU A 32 -17.59 -6.62 13.75
CA LEU A 32 -18.83 -6.37 13.00
C LEU A 32 -19.19 -7.47 12.02
N LYS A 33 -18.20 -8.16 11.42
CA LYS A 33 -18.45 -9.17 10.36
C LYS A 33 -17.33 -10.21 10.32
N GLU A 34 -17.36 -11.15 11.26
CA GLU A 34 -16.43 -12.28 11.32
C GLU A 34 -16.41 -13.13 10.04
N GLU A 35 -17.53 -13.20 9.32
CA GLU A 35 -17.62 -13.91 8.03
C GLU A 35 -16.65 -13.36 6.97
N LEU A 36 -16.29 -12.07 7.02
CA LEU A 36 -15.30 -11.49 6.13
C LEU A 36 -13.88 -11.99 6.43
N LEU A 37 -13.60 -12.42 7.66
CA LEU A 37 -12.32 -13.02 8.03
C LEU A 37 -12.17 -14.45 7.47
N LEU A 38 -13.27 -15.12 7.13
CA LEU A 38 -13.23 -16.42 6.47
C LEU A 38 -12.73 -16.33 5.01
N GLN A 39 -12.75 -15.12 4.41
CA GLN A 39 -12.14 -14.90 3.10
C GLN A 39 -10.62 -14.89 3.22
N LYS A 40 -10.02 -16.04 2.89
CA LYS A 40 -8.57 -16.30 3.03
C LYS A 40 -7.70 -15.20 2.42
N ILE A 41 -8.03 -14.71 1.22
CA ILE A 41 -7.22 -13.68 0.54
C ILE A 41 -7.28 -12.35 1.28
N LEU A 42 -8.46 -11.92 1.73
CA LEU A 42 -8.64 -10.68 2.48
C LEU A 42 -7.86 -10.74 3.79
N SER A 43 -8.06 -11.79 4.58
CA SER A 43 -7.38 -11.97 5.87
C SER A 43 -5.88 -12.07 5.72
N PHE A 44 -5.39 -12.77 4.70
CA PHE A 44 -3.97 -12.86 4.39
C PHE A 44 -3.35 -11.48 4.10
N GLN A 45 -3.98 -10.69 3.24
CA GLN A 45 -3.50 -9.35 2.92
C GLN A 45 -3.52 -8.43 4.15
N LEU A 46 -4.54 -8.54 4.99
CA LEU A 46 -4.68 -7.71 6.19
C LEU A 46 -3.59 -8.06 7.21
N VAL A 47 -3.43 -9.34 7.53
CA VAL A 47 -2.42 -9.82 8.47
C VAL A 47 -1.01 -9.49 7.98
N LEU A 48 -0.74 -9.57 6.67
CA LEU A 48 0.58 -9.20 6.13
C LEU A 48 0.81 -7.69 6.05
N SER A 49 -0.22 -6.87 5.87
CA SER A 49 -0.05 -5.41 5.78
C SER A 49 0.59 -4.82 7.05
N ILE A 50 0.26 -5.36 8.22
CA ILE A 50 0.76 -4.93 9.54
C ILE A 50 2.30 -5.09 9.64
N PRO A 51 2.90 -6.30 9.53
CA PRO A 51 4.34 -6.47 9.60
C PRO A 51 5.07 -5.76 8.45
N LEU A 52 4.43 -5.60 7.29
CA LEU A 52 5.00 -4.83 6.18
C LEU A 52 5.15 -3.33 6.55
N PHE A 53 4.13 -2.72 7.13
CA PHE A 53 4.23 -1.33 7.60
C PHE A 53 5.22 -1.17 8.76
N ILE A 54 5.25 -2.09 9.72
CA ILE A 54 6.24 -2.09 10.82
C ILE A 54 7.66 -2.15 10.25
N THR A 55 7.91 -3.08 9.32
CA THR A 55 9.22 -3.21 8.66
C THR A 55 9.60 -1.93 7.91
N SER A 56 8.64 -1.32 7.22
CA SER A 56 8.86 -0.06 6.53
C SER A 56 9.22 1.09 7.48
N ILE A 57 8.51 1.21 8.61
CA ILE A 57 8.81 2.19 9.68
C ILE A 57 10.24 2.00 10.20
N MET A 58 10.63 0.75 10.50
CA MET A 58 11.98 0.45 10.99
C MET A 58 13.05 0.82 9.95
N ALA A 59 12.84 0.46 8.69
CA ALA A 59 13.77 0.77 7.61
C ALA A 59 13.94 2.28 7.40
N TYR A 60 12.84 3.05 7.35
CA TYR A 60 12.91 4.51 7.22
C TYR A 60 13.52 5.18 8.46
N SER A 61 13.26 4.67 9.65
CA SER A 61 13.92 5.15 10.88
C SER A 61 15.44 5.00 10.78
N LYS A 62 15.95 3.87 10.26
CA LYS A 62 17.39 3.66 10.06
C LYS A 62 18.01 4.62 9.03
N ILE A 63 17.27 5.05 8.01
CA ILE A 63 17.75 6.04 7.02
C ILE A 63 17.98 7.41 7.66
N GLY A 64 17.14 7.80 8.64
CA GLY A 64 17.33 9.04 9.40
C GLY A 64 18.69 9.09 10.11
N TYR A 65 19.17 7.96 10.64
CA TYR A 65 20.48 7.85 11.31
C TYR A 65 21.63 7.49 10.36
N ARG A 66 21.36 6.76 9.28
CA ARG A 66 22.37 6.21 8.36
C ARG A 66 21.97 6.45 6.89
N PRO A 67 21.99 7.70 6.39
CA PRO A 67 21.42 8.07 5.10
C PRO A 67 22.14 7.47 3.89
N ARG A 68 23.38 6.98 4.05
CA ARG A 68 24.19 6.44 2.94
C ARG A 68 23.86 4.99 2.56
N VAL A 69 23.03 4.28 3.33
CA VAL A 69 22.75 2.86 3.09
C VAL A 69 21.49 2.70 2.22
N ARG A 70 21.70 2.64 0.90
CA ARG A 70 20.62 2.48 -0.12
C ARG A 70 19.70 1.28 0.15
N ARG A 71 20.21 0.20 0.76
CA ARG A 71 19.44 -1.02 1.05
C ARG A 71 18.23 -0.74 1.96
N TRP A 72 18.36 0.11 2.98
CA TRP A 72 17.24 0.44 3.87
C TRP A 72 16.15 1.21 3.13
N ASN A 73 16.52 2.09 2.19
CA ASN A 73 15.54 2.81 1.37
C ASN A 73 14.73 1.86 0.49
N ASN A 74 15.40 0.88 -0.12
CA ASN A 74 14.73 -0.10 -0.97
C ASN A 74 13.81 -1.01 -0.16
N ILE A 75 14.27 -1.54 0.98
CA ILE A 75 13.45 -2.38 1.87
C ILE A 75 12.23 -1.59 2.36
N GLY A 76 12.44 -0.37 2.87
CA GLY A 76 11.35 0.46 3.36
C GLY A 76 10.33 0.78 2.28
N TRP A 77 10.80 1.04 1.06
CA TRP A 77 9.92 1.31 -0.07
C TRP A 77 9.13 0.07 -0.51
N ILE A 78 9.77 -1.11 -0.65
CA ILE A 78 9.08 -2.35 -1.07
C ILE A 78 8.02 -2.72 -0.05
N THR A 79 8.37 -2.74 1.24
CA THR A 79 7.42 -3.13 2.28
C THR A 79 6.28 -2.13 2.43
N PHE A 80 6.56 -0.82 2.26
CA PHE A 80 5.52 0.19 2.17
C PHE A 80 4.57 -0.08 1.00
N LEU A 81 5.12 -0.30 -0.20
CA LEU A 81 4.32 -0.50 -1.40
C LEU A 81 3.41 -1.72 -1.26
N LEU A 82 3.96 -2.86 -0.82
CA LEU A 82 3.19 -4.08 -0.60
C LEU A 82 2.10 -3.87 0.45
N GLY A 83 2.45 -3.30 1.62
CA GLY A 83 1.47 -3.07 2.70
C GLY A 83 0.36 -2.12 2.29
N TYR A 84 0.70 -1.02 1.60
CA TYR A 84 -0.26 -0.05 1.08
C TYR A 84 -1.17 -0.65 0.01
N THR A 85 -0.61 -1.46 -0.89
CA THR A 85 -1.40 -2.10 -1.95
C THR A 85 -2.39 -3.11 -1.38
N PHE A 86 -1.95 -3.91 -0.41
CA PHE A 86 -2.82 -4.83 0.33
C PHE A 86 -3.94 -4.07 1.06
N LEU A 87 -3.62 -2.93 1.69
CA LEU A 87 -4.64 -2.12 2.36
C LEU A 87 -5.72 -1.61 1.40
N ILE A 88 -5.33 -1.12 0.22
CA ILE A 88 -6.31 -0.70 -0.80
C ILE A 88 -7.12 -1.91 -1.29
N ASN A 89 -6.49 -3.06 -1.53
CA ASN A 89 -7.20 -4.26 -1.95
C ASN A 89 -8.25 -4.69 -0.93
N ILE A 90 -7.91 -4.71 0.35
CA ILE A 90 -8.83 -5.03 1.44
C ILE A 90 -10.02 -4.07 1.42
N ILE A 91 -9.76 -2.76 1.34
CA ILE A 91 -10.82 -1.75 1.26
C ILE A 91 -11.70 -2.00 0.03
N GLY A 92 -11.10 -2.25 -1.15
CA GLY A 92 -11.83 -2.54 -2.38
C GLY A 92 -12.68 -3.80 -2.30
N ILE A 93 -12.17 -4.88 -1.68
CA ILE A 93 -12.92 -6.11 -1.46
C ILE A 93 -14.10 -5.87 -0.51
N ILE A 94 -13.87 -5.19 0.61
CA ILE A 94 -14.92 -4.85 1.57
C ILE A 94 -16.02 -4.01 0.89
N VAL A 95 -15.64 -2.94 0.18
CA VAL A 95 -16.57 -2.10 -0.57
C VAL A 95 -17.32 -2.90 -1.64
N GLY A 96 -16.64 -3.80 -2.34
CA GLY A 96 -17.26 -4.66 -3.36
C GLY A 96 -18.32 -5.59 -2.78
N LYS A 97 -18.10 -6.09 -1.56
CA LYS A 97 -19.05 -6.96 -0.85
C LYS A 97 -20.21 -6.20 -0.21
N LEU A 98 -19.99 -4.97 0.26
CA LEU A 98 -21.02 -4.18 0.95
C LEU A 98 -21.84 -3.28 0.02
N SER A 99 -21.18 -2.62 -0.94
CA SER A 99 -21.77 -1.57 -1.78
C SER A 99 -21.84 -1.96 -3.26
N GLY A 100 -21.27 -3.11 -3.63
CA GLY A 100 -21.33 -3.67 -4.98
C GLY A 100 -20.05 -3.49 -5.80
N LYS A 101 -19.87 -4.39 -6.78
CA LYS A 101 -18.63 -4.50 -7.59
C LYS A 101 -18.27 -3.21 -8.33
N GLY A 102 -19.26 -2.47 -8.85
CA GLY A 102 -19.02 -1.24 -9.60
C GLY A 102 -18.29 -0.16 -8.79
N ILE A 103 -18.67 0.02 -7.53
CA ILE A 103 -18.04 1.02 -6.63
C ILE A 103 -16.61 0.60 -6.29
N ALA A 104 -16.37 -0.70 -6.07
CA ALA A 104 -15.03 -1.22 -5.84
C ALA A 104 -14.11 -1.02 -7.05
N LEU A 105 -14.60 -1.31 -8.27
CA LEU A 105 -13.83 -1.08 -9.51
C LEU A 105 -13.53 0.40 -9.72
N LEU A 106 -14.47 1.29 -9.40
CA LEU A 106 -14.23 2.73 -9.43
C LEU A 106 -13.12 3.13 -8.45
N LEU A 107 -13.12 2.58 -7.23
CA LEU A 107 -12.06 2.83 -6.24
C LEU A 107 -10.68 2.41 -6.76
N PHE A 108 -10.56 1.23 -7.37
CA PHE A 108 -9.30 0.80 -7.99
C PHE A 108 -8.91 1.71 -9.16
N GLY A 109 -9.84 2.04 -10.06
CA GLY A 109 -9.59 2.91 -11.20
C GLY A 109 -9.12 4.31 -10.79
N VAL A 110 -9.76 4.92 -9.79
CA VAL A 110 -9.34 6.21 -9.23
C VAL A 110 -7.95 6.09 -8.61
N SER A 111 -7.66 4.99 -7.89
CA SER A 111 -6.33 4.79 -7.31
C SER A 111 -5.23 4.66 -8.36
N TRP A 112 -5.51 4.03 -9.51
CA TRP A 112 -4.59 3.94 -10.64
C TRP A 112 -4.36 5.31 -11.26
N ILE A 113 -5.43 6.07 -11.55
CA ILE A 113 -5.33 7.42 -12.13
C ILE A 113 -4.46 8.32 -11.24
N LEU A 114 -4.68 8.30 -9.91
CA LEU A 114 -3.89 9.08 -8.97
C LEU A 114 -2.42 8.63 -8.94
N ALA A 115 -2.15 7.33 -9.00
CA ALA A 115 -0.79 6.81 -9.07
C ALA A 115 -0.09 7.26 -10.36
N THR A 116 -0.77 7.20 -11.51
CA THR A 116 -0.24 7.63 -12.81
C THR A 116 0.03 9.13 -12.84
N ILE A 117 -0.90 9.96 -12.33
CA ILE A 117 -0.69 11.41 -12.23
C ILE A 117 0.53 11.71 -11.37
N TYR A 118 0.65 11.05 -10.21
CA TYR A 118 1.80 11.24 -9.33
C TYR A 118 3.12 10.84 -10.01
N SER A 119 3.15 9.68 -10.70
CA SER A 119 4.31 9.24 -11.46
C SER A 119 4.67 10.22 -12.59
N ALA A 120 3.68 10.72 -13.34
CA ALA A 120 3.91 11.67 -14.43
C ALA A 120 4.52 12.98 -13.90
N VAL A 121 4.01 13.49 -12.78
CA VAL A 121 4.59 14.67 -12.11
C VAL A 121 6.03 14.40 -11.68
N ASP A 122 6.34 13.26 -11.07
CA ASP A 122 7.71 12.95 -10.63
C ASP A 122 8.69 12.79 -11.80
N ILE A 123 8.26 12.13 -12.89
CA ILE A 123 9.05 11.98 -14.12
C ILE A 123 9.31 13.32 -14.79
N SER A 124 8.36 14.27 -14.69
CA SER A 124 8.54 15.62 -15.23
C SER A 124 9.69 16.39 -14.55
N TYR A 125 9.95 16.11 -13.25
CA TYR A 125 11.06 16.70 -12.52
C TYR A 125 12.40 15.99 -12.77
N ASP A 126 12.41 14.66 -12.87
CA ASP A 126 13.63 13.89 -13.15
C ASP A 126 13.37 12.70 -14.07
N LYS A 127 13.66 12.89 -15.36
CA LYS A 127 13.49 11.85 -16.40
C LYS A 127 14.31 10.59 -16.14
N LYS A 128 15.38 10.64 -15.33
CA LYS A 128 16.19 9.46 -15.00
C LYS A 128 15.44 8.48 -14.09
N THR A 129 14.37 8.92 -13.46
CA THR A 129 13.54 8.08 -12.56
C THR A 129 12.47 7.26 -13.29
N ILE A 130 12.32 7.41 -14.61
CA ILE A 130 11.23 6.79 -15.37
C ILE A 130 11.14 5.28 -15.21
N ASN A 131 12.26 4.56 -15.37
CA ASN A 131 12.29 3.11 -15.24
C ASN A 131 11.97 2.67 -13.82
N GLU A 132 12.49 3.40 -12.83
CA GLU A 132 12.18 3.12 -11.44
C GLU A 132 10.67 3.27 -11.21
N ARG A 133 10.07 4.38 -11.64
CA ARG A 133 8.64 4.69 -11.47
C ARG A 133 7.71 3.71 -12.16
N LEU A 134 8.00 3.35 -13.41
CA LEU A 134 7.22 2.35 -14.17
C LEU A 134 7.20 1.00 -13.45
N VAL A 135 8.32 0.57 -12.86
CA VAL A 135 8.36 -0.67 -12.07
C VAL A 135 7.52 -0.55 -10.81
N LYS A 136 7.54 0.59 -10.11
CA LYS A 136 6.73 0.78 -8.88
C LYS A 136 5.24 0.74 -9.18
N GLU A 137 4.83 1.47 -10.21
CA GLU A 137 3.44 1.60 -10.60
C GLU A 137 2.92 0.31 -11.23
N GLY A 138 3.72 -0.34 -12.08
CA GLY A 138 3.40 -1.65 -12.62
C GLY A 138 3.21 -2.69 -11.52
N LEU A 139 4.09 -2.73 -10.52
CA LEU A 139 3.97 -3.65 -9.38
C LEU A 139 2.75 -3.32 -8.50
N PHE A 140 2.46 -2.04 -8.28
CA PHE A 140 1.25 -1.58 -7.59
C PHE A 140 -0.01 -2.08 -8.29
N ILE A 141 -0.17 -1.75 -9.58
CA ILE A 141 -1.34 -2.12 -10.37
C ILE A 141 -1.46 -3.64 -10.47
N LEU A 142 -0.37 -4.35 -10.73
CA LEU A 142 -0.37 -5.81 -10.84
C LEU A 142 -0.89 -6.48 -9.56
N ILE A 143 -0.40 -6.04 -8.40
CA ILE A 143 -0.86 -6.59 -7.11
C ILE A 143 -2.32 -6.20 -6.83
N GLN A 144 -2.76 -5.01 -7.25
CA GLN A 144 -4.18 -4.64 -7.11
C GLN A 144 -5.09 -5.46 -8.01
N VAL A 145 -4.67 -5.73 -9.25
CA VAL A 145 -5.43 -6.56 -10.17
C VAL A 145 -5.55 -7.98 -9.61
N LEU A 146 -4.41 -8.60 -9.28
CA LEU A 146 -4.39 -10.00 -8.83
C LEU A 146 -5.03 -10.19 -7.46
N GLY A 147 -4.74 -9.29 -6.50
CA GLY A 147 -5.17 -9.43 -5.12
C GLY A 147 -6.49 -8.74 -4.78
N GLY A 148 -6.97 -7.82 -5.61
CA GLY A 148 -8.16 -7.00 -5.35
C GLY A 148 -9.22 -7.17 -6.42
N VAL A 149 -8.94 -6.73 -7.65
CA VAL A 149 -9.92 -6.70 -8.75
C VAL A 149 -10.43 -8.10 -9.07
N LEU A 150 -9.55 -9.09 -9.28
CA LEU A 150 -9.96 -10.47 -9.56
C LEU A 150 -10.83 -11.04 -8.43
N VAL A 151 -10.46 -10.78 -7.18
CA VAL A 151 -11.20 -11.24 -6.00
C VAL A 151 -12.60 -10.62 -5.94
N VAL A 152 -12.72 -9.32 -6.22
CA VAL A 152 -14.01 -8.60 -6.28
C VAL A 152 -14.89 -9.15 -7.40
N LEU A 153 -14.30 -9.48 -8.55
CA LEU A 153 -15.04 -10.04 -9.68
C LEU A 153 -15.52 -11.48 -9.41
N GLY A 154 -14.84 -12.21 -8.52
CA GLY A 154 -15.18 -13.58 -8.12
C GLY A 154 -14.19 -14.63 -8.63
N PHE A 155 -13.01 -14.22 -9.11
CA PHE A 155 -11.96 -15.12 -9.54
C PHE A 155 -10.98 -15.33 -8.38
N TYR A 156 -11.14 -16.43 -7.63
CA TYR A 156 -10.26 -16.82 -6.52
C TYR A 156 -10.37 -18.31 -6.19
#